data_AF-A0A6L7W7J1-F1
#
_entry.id   AF-A0A6L7W7J1-F1
#
_cell.length_a   1.000
_cell.length_b   1.000
_cell.length_c   1.000
_cell.angle_alpha   90.00
_cell.angle_beta   90.00
_cell.angle_gamma   90.00
#
_symmetry.space_group_name_H-M   'P 1'
#
loop_
_entity.id
_entity.type
_entity.pdbx_description
1 polymer ?
#
loop_
_entity_poly.entity_id
_entity_poly.type
_entity_poly.pdbx_seq_one_letter_code
_entity_poly.pdbx_strand_id
1 'polypeptide(L)'
;MPRGRCHFALVLELQVQLERDLPEVGALNRQYLPELVAGSMAPDAMRLLGKMGKYGSHFYTEEQRETWGKSVSGMFEAHPDLADYQNMDPRDRVLLMGYIAHLTTDEAFRDEVTIHVHGVEDWRPIIYGLWSYVDELPINYSGVAEVLDRFEGRGEVGFIDRATVSRFVRRAREWAENADPVVLERIFLKMIGRPPSDDLERHLAENRGRADAFFDEKIKARFVDEAIARGRDEIEKFVSGAYSR
;
A
#
# COMPACT_ATOMS: atom_id res chain seq x y z
N MET A 1 -8.62 1.87 2.08
CA MET A 1 -7.47 1.00 1.75
C MET A 1 -7.82 0.22 0.51
N PRO A 2 -7.17 0.46 -0.62
CA PRO A 2 -7.30 -0.39 -1.79
C PRO A 2 -6.67 -1.78 -1.52
N ARG A 3 -6.75 -2.72 -2.46
CA ARG A 3 -6.13 -4.05 -2.29
C ARG A 3 -4.65 -3.98 -2.73
N GLY A 4 -3.92 -5.06 -2.50
CA GLY A 4 -2.45 -5.05 -2.59
C GLY A 4 -1.85 -4.81 -3.97
N ARG A 5 -2.57 -4.97 -5.07
CA ARG A 5 -1.96 -4.87 -6.41
C ARG A 5 -1.65 -3.42 -6.78
N CYS A 6 -2.56 -2.48 -6.50
CA CYS A 6 -2.32 -1.07 -6.79
C CYS A 6 -1.09 -0.53 -6.02
N HIS A 7 -0.79 -1.06 -4.84
CA HIS A 7 0.41 -0.68 -4.08
C HIS A 7 1.69 -1.02 -4.83
N PHE A 8 1.75 -2.15 -5.56
CA PHE A 8 2.89 -2.46 -6.42
C PHE A 8 3.04 -1.45 -7.56
N ALA A 9 1.93 -1.12 -8.24
CA ALA A 9 1.97 -0.14 -9.33
C ALA A 9 2.50 1.21 -8.84
N LEU A 10 1.94 1.70 -7.73
CA LEU A 10 2.25 3.03 -7.20
C LEU A 10 3.62 3.12 -6.54
N VAL A 11 4.09 2.09 -5.81
CA VAL A 11 5.43 2.14 -5.21
C VAL A 11 6.53 2.11 -6.28
N LEU A 12 6.30 1.42 -7.40
CA LEU A 12 7.26 1.37 -8.51
C LEU A 12 7.25 2.66 -9.33
N GLU A 13 6.10 3.30 -9.49
CA GLU A 13 6.02 4.63 -10.11
C GLU A 13 6.65 5.71 -9.22
N LEU A 14 6.39 5.65 -7.91
CA LEU A 14 7.07 6.48 -6.91
C LEU A 14 8.59 6.27 -6.98
N GLN A 15 9.08 5.04 -7.15
CA GLN A 15 10.51 4.78 -7.30
C GLN A 15 11.11 5.52 -8.51
N VAL A 16 10.41 5.56 -9.65
CA VAL A 16 10.86 6.33 -10.83
C VAL A 16 10.91 7.83 -10.51
N GLN A 17 9.91 8.34 -9.79
CA GLN A 17 9.89 9.73 -9.33
C GLN A 17 11.09 10.04 -8.40
N LEU A 18 11.36 9.16 -7.42
CA LEU A 18 12.46 9.31 -6.47
C LEU A 18 13.82 9.30 -7.17
N GLU A 19 14.02 8.48 -8.21
CA GLU A 19 15.25 8.49 -8.99
C GLU A 19 15.53 9.83 -9.69
N ARG A 20 14.48 10.58 -10.02
CA ARG A 20 14.60 11.91 -10.63
C ARG A 20 14.79 13.00 -9.57
N ASP A 21 13.97 12.99 -8.53
CA ASP A 21 13.84 14.11 -7.60
C ASP A 21 14.79 13.98 -6.39
N LEU A 22 15.13 12.75 -6.00
CA LEU A 22 16.01 12.41 -4.87
C LEU A 22 16.99 11.30 -5.28
N PRO A 23 17.97 11.56 -6.18
CA PRO A 23 18.73 10.50 -6.86
C PRO A 23 19.47 9.52 -5.94
N GLU A 24 19.96 9.98 -4.78
CA GLU A 24 20.62 9.11 -3.80
C GLU A 24 19.63 8.14 -3.14
N VAL A 25 18.42 8.61 -2.83
CA VAL A 25 17.32 7.78 -2.30
C VAL A 25 16.85 6.80 -3.37
N GLY A 26 16.69 7.26 -4.61
CA GLY A 26 16.35 6.40 -5.74
C GLY A 26 17.38 5.30 -5.96
N ALA A 27 18.67 5.62 -5.90
CA ALA A 27 19.76 4.64 -6.03
C ALA A 27 19.74 3.60 -4.89
N LEU A 28 19.55 4.06 -3.64
CA LEU A 28 19.44 3.20 -2.47
C LEU A 28 18.24 2.23 -2.58
N ASN A 29 17.08 2.75 -2.93
CA ASN A 29 15.87 1.96 -3.14
C ASN A 29 16.05 0.92 -4.25
N ARG A 30 16.71 1.29 -5.35
CA ARG A 30 17.01 0.35 -6.45
C ARG A 30 17.92 -0.79 -5.99
N GLN A 31 18.91 -0.49 -5.15
CA GLN A 31 19.80 -1.49 -4.58
C GLN A 31 19.05 -2.50 -3.69
N TYR A 32 18.05 -2.03 -2.93
CA TYR A 32 17.23 -2.83 -2.02
C TYR A 32 15.76 -2.90 -2.45
N LEU A 33 15.54 -3.08 -3.75
CA LEU A 33 14.20 -3.12 -4.32
C LEU A 33 13.28 -4.19 -3.68
N PRO A 34 13.75 -5.39 -3.29
CA PRO A 34 12.93 -6.35 -2.54
C PRO A 34 12.35 -5.77 -1.25
N GLU A 35 13.14 -5.02 -0.49
CA GLU A 35 12.70 -4.32 0.72
C GLU A 35 11.65 -3.25 0.42
N LEU A 36 11.84 -2.46 -0.63
CA LEU A 36 10.88 -1.39 -1.00
C LEU A 36 9.51 -1.99 -1.32
N VAL A 37 9.48 -2.99 -2.20
CA VAL A 37 8.24 -3.62 -2.65
C VAL A 37 7.60 -4.41 -1.50
N ALA A 38 8.38 -5.11 -0.66
CA ALA A 38 7.84 -5.79 0.52
C ALA A 38 7.30 -4.79 1.57
N GLY A 39 7.96 -3.66 1.75
CA GLY A 39 7.54 -2.57 2.63
C GLY A 39 6.18 -2.01 2.22
N SER A 40 5.92 -1.89 0.91
CA SER A 40 4.61 -1.46 0.38
C SER A 40 3.46 -2.41 0.71
N MET A 41 3.75 -3.60 1.23
CA MET A 41 2.76 -4.61 1.66
C MET A 41 2.80 -4.86 3.17
N ALA A 42 3.75 -4.25 3.88
CA ALA A 42 3.97 -4.51 5.29
C ALA A 42 2.80 -4.09 6.19
N PRO A 43 2.13 -2.93 5.99
CA PRO A 43 0.95 -2.58 6.79
C PRO A 43 -0.15 -3.64 6.76
N ASP A 44 -0.51 -4.13 5.57
CA ASP A 44 -1.51 -5.17 5.41
C ASP A 44 -1.04 -6.53 5.96
N ALA A 45 0.25 -6.86 5.82
CA ALA A 45 0.81 -8.06 6.44
C ALA A 45 0.66 -8.01 7.97
N MET A 46 0.99 -6.88 8.59
CA MET A 46 0.87 -6.66 10.03
C MET A 46 -0.60 -6.67 10.48
N ARG A 47 -1.50 -6.12 9.66
CA ARG A 47 -2.94 -6.12 9.93
C ARG A 47 -3.54 -7.53 9.87
N LEU A 48 -3.34 -8.21 8.74
CA LEU A 48 -4.08 -9.43 8.40
C LEU A 48 -3.45 -10.69 8.98
N LEU A 49 -2.11 -10.77 8.99
CA LEU A 49 -1.38 -11.91 9.55
C LEU A 49 -0.84 -11.62 10.96
N GLY A 50 -0.34 -10.40 11.18
CA GLY A 50 0.16 -9.95 12.48
C GLY A 50 -0.94 -9.63 13.50
N LYS A 51 -2.21 -9.52 13.06
CA LYS A 51 -3.38 -9.23 13.90
C LYS A 51 -3.31 -7.92 14.69
N MET A 52 -2.54 -6.93 14.21
CA MET A 52 -2.40 -5.61 14.87
C MET A 52 -3.65 -4.73 14.78
N GLY A 53 -4.66 -5.15 14.01
CA GLY A 53 -5.79 -4.30 13.67
C GLY A 53 -5.40 -3.16 12.73
N LYS A 54 -6.38 -2.37 12.26
CA LYS A 54 -6.13 -1.30 11.30
C LYS A 54 -5.33 -0.16 11.95
N TYR A 55 -5.78 0.36 13.09
CA TYR A 55 -5.11 1.49 13.74
C TYR A 55 -3.64 1.19 14.09
N GLY A 56 -3.33 -0.01 14.56
CA GLY A 56 -1.96 -0.39 14.90
C GLY A 56 -1.02 -0.58 13.71
N SER A 57 -1.52 -0.66 12.48
CA SER A 57 -0.71 -0.89 11.27
C SER A 57 -0.86 0.19 10.20
N HIS A 58 -1.89 1.03 10.29
CA HIS A 58 -2.15 2.10 9.32
C HIS A 58 -2.20 3.46 10.02
N PHE A 59 -2.22 3.50 11.36
CA PHE A 59 -2.20 4.72 12.17
C PHE A 59 -3.37 5.68 11.91
N TYR A 60 -4.43 5.21 11.23
CA TYR A 60 -5.71 5.90 11.08
C TYR A 60 -6.88 4.91 11.02
N THR A 61 -8.09 5.41 11.28
CA THR A 61 -9.35 4.70 10.99
C THR A 61 -10.37 5.63 10.32
N GLU A 62 -11.33 5.06 9.63
CA GLU A 62 -12.43 5.81 9.00
C GLU A 62 -13.31 6.56 10.03
N GLU A 63 -13.34 6.11 11.28
CA GLU A 63 -14.17 6.69 12.34
C GLU A 63 -13.47 7.84 13.09
N GLN A 64 -12.13 7.87 13.08
CA GLN A 64 -11.31 8.86 13.80
C GLN A 64 -10.74 9.91 12.83
N ARG A 65 -11.56 10.90 12.47
CA ARG A 65 -11.20 11.94 11.48
C ARG A 65 -9.96 12.75 11.86
N GLU A 66 -9.67 12.89 13.15
CA GLU A 66 -8.49 13.57 13.68
C GLU A 66 -7.16 12.89 13.30
N THR A 67 -7.21 11.63 12.87
CA THR A 67 -6.06 10.82 12.42
C THR A 67 -5.84 10.89 10.91
N TRP A 68 -6.76 11.51 10.15
CA TRP A 68 -6.66 11.57 8.69
C TRP A 68 -5.53 12.51 8.25
N GLY A 69 -4.71 12.05 7.29
CA GLY A 69 -3.55 12.79 6.80
C GLY A 69 -2.36 12.77 7.75
N LYS A 70 -2.39 11.87 8.75
CA LYS A 70 -1.37 11.75 9.80
C LYS A 70 -0.83 10.33 9.93
N SER A 71 -1.08 9.45 8.96
CA SER A 71 -0.68 8.04 9.10
C SER A 71 0.84 7.90 9.28
N VAL A 72 1.64 8.65 8.51
CA VAL A 72 3.11 8.61 8.60
C VAL A 72 3.61 9.27 9.90
N SER A 73 3.15 10.48 10.23
CA SER A 73 3.54 11.13 11.49
C SER A 73 3.10 10.32 12.71
N GLY A 74 1.91 9.72 12.67
CA GLY A 74 1.37 8.85 13.71
C GLY A 74 2.18 7.57 13.90
N MET A 75 2.73 7.00 12.81
CA MET A 75 3.68 5.90 12.90
C MET A 75 4.93 6.29 13.70
N PHE A 76 5.55 7.41 13.37
CA PHE A 76 6.75 7.89 14.07
C PHE A 76 6.47 8.38 15.49
N GLU A 77 5.27 8.93 15.76
CA GLU A 77 4.84 9.26 17.13
C GLU A 77 4.67 8.00 18.00
N ALA A 78 4.13 6.93 17.43
CA ALA A 78 3.95 5.65 18.13
C ALA A 78 5.27 4.85 18.26
N HIS A 79 6.18 5.00 17.31
CA HIS A 79 7.43 4.27 17.18
C HIS A 79 8.60 5.22 16.87
N PRO A 80 9.04 6.04 17.85
CA PRO A 80 10.05 7.07 17.63
C PRO A 80 11.43 6.50 17.28
N ASP A 81 11.70 5.25 17.63
CA ASP A 81 12.91 4.52 17.24
C ASP A 81 13.05 4.37 15.72
N LEU A 82 11.94 4.38 14.99
CA LEU A 82 11.94 4.32 13.52
C LEU A 82 12.34 5.63 12.86
N ALA A 83 12.31 6.76 13.58
CA ALA A 83 12.53 8.08 13.01
C ALA A 83 14.01 8.39 12.75
N ASP A 84 14.94 7.62 13.27
CA ASP A 84 16.39 7.86 13.13
C ASP A 84 16.94 7.27 11.81
N TYR A 85 16.67 7.98 10.72
CA TYR A 85 17.13 7.58 9.39
C TYR A 85 18.65 7.37 9.31
N GLN A 86 19.44 8.18 10.02
CA GLN A 86 20.91 8.17 9.87
C GLN A 86 21.56 6.94 10.51
N ASN A 87 20.97 6.43 11.61
CA ASN A 87 21.50 5.27 12.33
C ASN A 87 20.84 3.93 11.96
N MET A 88 19.82 3.94 11.10
CA MET A 88 19.12 2.73 10.64
C MET A 88 19.94 1.94 9.61
N ASP A 89 19.79 0.61 9.53
CA ASP A 89 20.40 -0.19 8.45
C ASP A 89 19.83 0.23 7.07
N PRO A 90 20.65 0.29 5.99
CA PRO A 90 20.17 0.66 4.66
C PRO A 90 18.97 -0.15 4.15
N ARG A 91 18.89 -1.46 4.44
CA ARG A 91 17.72 -2.30 4.06
C ARG A 91 16.47 -1.89 4.81
N ASP A 92 16.61 -1.58 6.08
CA ASP A 92 15.50 -1.20 6.96
C ASP A 92 14.96 0.18 6.58
N ARG A 93 15.82 1.12 6.18
CA ARG A 93 15.42 2.42 5.62
C ARG A 93 14.51 2.23 4.41
N VAL A 94 14.91 1.35 3.48
CA VAL A 94 14.16 1.11 2.24
C VAL A 94 12.85 0.37 2.52
N LEU A 95 12.84 -0.59 3.46
CA LEU A 95 11.60 -1.22 3.94
C LEU A 95 10.63 -0.17 4.49
N LEU A 96 11.12 0.79 5.29
CA LEU A 96 10.31 1.84 5.86
C LEU A 96 9.79 2.83 4.80
N MET A 97 10.58 3.15 3.78
CA MET A 97 10.11 3.94 2.64
C MET A 97 8.98 3.25 1.88
N GLY A 98 9.05 1.92 1.71
CA GLY A 98 7.95 1.13 1.17
C GLY A 98 6.70 1.21 2.05
N TYR A 99 6.87 1.15 3.38
CA TYR A 99 5.79 1.30 4.35
C TYR A 99 5.12 2.67 4.24
N ILE A 100 5.92 3.75 4.15
CA ILE A 100 5.44 5.13 3.93
C ILE A 100 4.64 5.22 2.62
N ALA A 101 5.13 4.62 1.54
CA ALA A 101 4.43 4.58 0.25
C ALA A 101 3.06 3.89 0.35
N HIS A 102 2.96 2.82 1.15
CA HIS A 102 1.68 2.18 1.43
C HIS A 102 0.73 3.14 2.14
N LEU A 103 1.14 3.74 3.26
CA LEU A 103 0.30 4.62 4.06
C LEU A 103 -0.22 5.81 3.22
N THR A 104 0.66 6.44 2.45
CA THR A 104 0.32 7.59 1.60
C THR A 104 -0.61 7.20 0.45
N THR A 105 -0.42 6.03 -0.16
CA THR A 105 -1.39 5.44 -1.11
C THR A 105 -2.76 5.27 -0.47
N ASP A 106 -2.80 4.78 0.76
CA ASP A 106 -4.02 4.51 1.50
C ASP A 106 -4.83 5.78 1.78
N GLU A 107 -4.12 6.86 2.16
CA GLU A 107 -4.71 8.17 2.38
C GLU A 107 -5.15 8.85 1.07
N ALA A 108 -4.36 8.74 0.00
CA ALA A 108 -4.74 9.26 -1.30
C ALA A 108 -5.98 8.53 -1.83
N PHE A 109 -6.07 7.21 -1.64
CA PHE A 109 -7.26 6.45 -1.99
C PHE A 109 -8.49 6.91 -1.21
N ARG A 110 -8.34 7.17 0.10
CA ARG A 110 -9.42 7.74 0.91
C ARG A 110 -9.88 9.08 0.32
N ASP A 111 -8.96 10.01 0.10
CA ASP A 111 -9.27 11.39 -0.23
C ASP A 111 -9.77 11.57 -1.67
N GLU A 112 -9.20 10.83 -2.62
CA GLU A 112 -9.54 11.00 -4.04
C GLU A 112 -10.61 10.02 -4.52
N VAL A 113 -10.62 8.79 -3.97
CA VAL A 113 -11.45 7.70 -4.51
C VAL A 113 -12.66 7.40 -3.63
N THR A 114 -12.55 7.42 -2.30
CA THR A 114 -13.67 6.97 -1.46
C THR A 114 -14.44 8.09 -0.76
N ILE A 115 -13.83 9.26 -0.56
CA ILE A 115 -14.39 10.33 0.28
C ILE A 115 -15.83 10.71 -0.12
N HIS A 116 -16.08 10.73 -1.42
CA HIS A 116 -17.34 11.18 -2.02
C HIS A 116 -18.44 10.10 -1.96
N VAL A 117 -18.09 8.86 -1.61
CA VAL A 117 -19.04 7.75 -1.42
C VAL A 117 -19.55 7.70 0.02
N HIS A 118 -18.81 8.28 0.98
CA HIS A 118 -19.23 8.34 2.37
C HIS A 118 -20.50 9.22 2.49
N GLY A 119 -21.64 8.59 2.76
CA GLY A 119 -22.95 9.24 2.82
C GLY A 119 -23.96 8.68 1.82
N VAL A 120 -23.52 7.85 0.87
CA VAL A 120 -24.41 7.06 0.00
C VAL A 120 -24.98 5.87 0.79
N GLU A 121 -26.26 5.57 0.58
CA GLU A 121 -26.89 4.38 1.14
C GLU A 121 -26.22 3.11 0.58
N ASP A 122 -25.95 2.13 1.45
CA ASP A 122 -25.27 0.88 1.07
C ASP A 122 -23.92 1.09 0.32
N TRP A 123 -23.08 2.00 0.85
CA TRP A 123 -21.81 2.39 0.24
C TRP A 123 -20.73 1.30 0.19
N ARG A 124 -20.81 0.24 1.01
CA ARG A 124 -19.73 -0.76 1.10
C ARG A 124 -19.48 -1.52 -0.22
N PRO A 125 -20.51 -2.04 -0.91
CA PRO A 125 -20.41 -2.56 -2.27
C PRO A 125 -19.71 -1.62 -3.26
N ILE A 126 -19.97 -0.31 -3.19
CA ILE A 126 -19.35 0.69 -4.06
C ILE A 126 -17.84 0.71 -3.83
N ILE A 127 -17.39 0.72 -2.57
CA ILE A 127 -15.97 0.70 -2.22
C ILE A 127 -15.26 -0.56 -2.75
N TYR A 128 -15.91 -1.72 -2.71
CA TYR A 128 -15.35 -2.94 -3.28
C TYR A 128 -15.22 -2.87 -4.80
N GLY A 129 -16.16 -2.22 -5.49
CA GLY A 129 -16.02 -1.90 -6.92
C GLY A 129 -14.85 -0.97 -7.19
N LEU A 130 -14.69 0.09 -6.39
CA LEU A 130 -13.58 1.05 -6.50
C LEU A 130 -12.21 0.41 -6.26
N TRP A 131 -12.08 -0.50 -5.29
CA TRP A 131 -10.87 -1.32 -5.11
C TRP A 131 -10.53 -2.07 -6.39
N SER A 132 -11.54 -2.62 -7.04
CA SER A 132 -11.33 -3.36 -8.28
C SER A 132 -10.83 -2.50 -9.42
N TYR A 133 -11.24 -1.23 -9.52
CA TYR A 133 -10.74 -0.34 -10.56
C TYR A 133 -9.30 0.08 -10.35
N VAL A 134 -8.89 0.41 -9.12
CA VAL A 134 -7.52 0.85 -8.87
C VAL A 134 -6.50 -0.29 -8.94
N ASP A 135 -6.90 -1.53 -8.73
CA ASP A 135 -6.01 -2.67 -8.93
C ASP A 135 -5.65 -2.92 -10.40
N GLU A 136 -6.41 -2.38 -11.34
CA GLU A 136 -6.13 -2.46 -12.78
C GLU A 136 -5.04 -1.47 -13.22
N LEU A 137 -4.50 -0.65 -12.31
CA LEU A 137 -3.37 0.24 -12.61
C LEU A 137 -2.20 -0.56 -13.20
N PRO A 138 -1.56 -0.10 -14.29
CA PRO A 138 -0.48 -0.85 -14.91
C PRO A 138 0.73 -0.95 -13.97
N ILE A 139 1.29 -2.15 -13.82
CA ILE A 139 2.59 -2.33 -13.16
C ILE A 139 3.65 -2.19 -14.24
N ASN A 140 4.24 -1.01 -14.35
CA ASN A 140 5.26 -0.68 -15.36
C ASN A 140 6.66 -1.18 -14.97
N TYR A 141 6.74 -2.41 -14.44
CA TYR A 141 7.97 -3.07 -14.03
C TYR A 141 7.85 -4.57 -14.25
N SER A 142 8.75 -5.14 -15.05
CA SER A 142 8.79 -6.59 -15.26
C SER A 142 9.47 -7.29 -14.08
N GLY A 143 8.88 -8.38 -13.61
CA GLY A 143 9.53 -9.28 -12.65
C GLY A 143 9.37 -8.88 -11.19
N VAL A 144 8.22 -8.29 -10.83
CA VAL A 144 7.87 -7.97 -9.43
C VAL A 144 7.79 -9.24 -8.59
N ALA A 145 7.33 -10.36 -9.15
CA ALA A 145 7.29 -11.63 -8.44
C ALA A 145 8.69 -12.10 -7.99
N GLU A 146 9.69 -11.99 -8.87
CA GLU A 146 11.09 -12.31 -8.60
C GLU A 146 11.75 -11.31 -7.65
N VAL A 147 11.29 -10.06 -7.64
CA VAL A 147 11.68 -9.08 -6.60
C VAL A 147 11.17 -9.55 -5.23
N LEU A 148 9.90 -9.94 -5.13
CA LEU A 148 9.30 -10.42 -3.88
C LEU A 148 9.97 -11.70 -3.36
N ASP A 149 10.33 -12.62 -4.25
CA ASP A 149 11.00 -13.88 -3.88
C ASP A 149 12.38 -13.67 -3.25
N ARG A 150 13.02 -12.52 -3.51
CA ARG A 150 14.32 -12.14 -2.94
C ARG A 150 14.21 -11.47 -1.57
N PHE A 151 13.01 -11.12 -1.10
CA PHE A 151 12.86 -10.47 0.21
C PHE A 151 13.20 -11.42 1.36
N GLU A 152 14.20 -11.03 2.16
CA GLU A 152 14.63 -11.77 3.34
C GLU A 152 13.72 -11.50 4.55
N GLY A 153 12.97 -12.52 4.97
CA GLY A 153 12.03 -12.46 6.09
C GLY A 153 12.64 -12.70 7.47
N ARG A 154 13.87 -12.26 7.72
CA ARG A 154 14.54 -12.44 9.04
C ARG A 154 14.66 -11.10 9.77
N GLY A 155 14.41 -11.12 11.07
CA GLY A 155 14.52 -9.93 11.94
C GLY A 155 13.25 -9.09 11.98
N GLU A 156 13.39 -7.90 12.57
CA GLU A 156 12.32 -6.93 12.79
C GLU A 156 12.85 -5.51 12.56
N VAL A 157 11.96 -4.59 12.18
CA VAL A 157 12.24 -3.16 12.08
C VAL A 157 11.19 -2.43 12.92
N GLY A 158 11.56 -2.06 14.15
CA GLY A 158 10.60 -1.63 15.17
C GLY A 158 9.50 -2.68 15.38
N PHE A 159 8.26 -2.33 15.04
CA PHE A 159 7.11 -3.25 15.14
C PHE A 159 6.90 -4.15 13.89
N ILE A 160 7.69 -3.97 12.84
CA ILE A 160 7.52 -4.66 11.55
C ILE A 160 8.24 -6.01 11.60
N ASP A 161 7.47 -7.09 11.77
CA ASP A 161 8.01 -8.47 11.75
C ASP A 161 8.26 -8.94 10.30
N ARG A 162 9.54 -9.04 9.89
CA ARG A 162 9.92 -9.36 8.50
C ARG A 162 9.47 -10.77 8.09
N ALA A 163 9.36 -11.70 9.03
CA ALA A 163 8.86 -13.05 8.75
C ALA A 163 7.38 -13.04 8.34
N THR A 164 6.58 -12.19 8.97
CA THR A 164 5.16 -11.99 8.68
C THR A 164 4.98 -11.27 7.35
N VAL A 165 5.78 -10.25 7.07
CA VAL A 165 5.83 -9.61 5.74
C VAL A 165 6.19 -10.65 4.67
N SER A 166 7.24 -11.45 4.88
CA SER A 166 7.67 -12.49 3.93
C SER A 166 6.56 -13.52 3.65
N ARG A 167 5.84 -13.98 4.68
CA ARG A 167 4.68 -14.88 4.49
C ARG A 167 3.56 -14.22 3.69
N PHE A 168 3.33 -12.92 3.91
CA PHE A 168 2.29 -12.18 3.20
C PHE A 168 2.64 -11.97 1.73
N VAL A 169 3.84 -11.47 1.43
CA VAL A 169 4.25 -11.20 0.04
C VAL A 169 4.32 -12.46 -0.82
N ARG A 170 4.66 -13.62 -0.23
CA ARG A 170 4.57 -14.92 -0.91
C ARG A 170 3.14 -15.26 -1.35
N ARG A 171 2.12 -14.84 -0.59
CA ARG A 171 0.70 -15.02 -0.97
C ARG A 171 0.26 -13.97 -1.98
N ALA A 172 0.78 -12.75 -1.86
CA ALA A 172 0.51 -11.64 -2.76
C ALA A 172 1.24 -11.75 -4.12
N ARG A 173 2.16 -12.72 -4.28
CA ARG A 173 2.94 -12.93 -5.52
C ARG A 173 2.06 -12.97 -6.78
N GLU A 174 0.91 -13.64 -6.70
CA GLU A 174 -0.01 -13.77 -7.84
C GLU A 174 -0.64 -12.42 -8.26
N TRP A 175 -0.72 -11.42 -7.37
CA TRP A 175 -1.17 -10.06 -7.74
C TRP A 175 -0.18 -9.36 -8.67
N ALA A 176 1.10 -9.66 -8.56
CA ALA A 176 2.13 -9.05 -9.41
C ALA A 176 2.08 -9.55 -10.87
N GLU A 177 1.49 -10.73 -11.10
CA GLU A 177 1.51 -11.43 -12.40
C GLU A 177 0.17 -11.40 -13.13
N ASN A 178 -0.86 -10.82 -12.51
CA ASN A 178 -2.22 -10.84 -13.04
C ASN A 178 -2.86 -9.45 -12.99
N ALA A 179 -3.80 -9.17 -13.89
CA ALA A 179 -4.60 -7.96 -13.90
C ALA A 179 -6.11 -8.25 -14.02
N ASP A 180 -6.49 -9.51 -14.15
CA ASP A 180 -7.89 -9.94 -14.22
C ASP A 180 -8.55 -9.71 -12.85
N PRO A 181 -9.59 -8.87 -12.76
CA PRO A 181 -10.19 -8.48 -11.49
C PRO A 181 -10.81 -9.67 -10.73
N VAL A 182 -11.25 -10.72 -11.42
CA VAL A 182 -11.75 -11.97 -10.81
C VAL A 182 -10.61 -12.73 -10.16
N VAL A 183 -9.46 -12.83 -10.84
CA VAL A 183 -8.27 -13.49 -10.27
C VAL A 183 -7.77 -12.72 -9.06
N LEU A 184 -7.69 -11.39 -9.15
CA LEU A 184 -7.25 -10.53 -8.04
C LEU A 184 -8.16 -10.66 -6.81
N GLU A 185 -9.48 -10.76 -7.01
CA GLU A 185 -10.44 -10.99 -5.93
C GLU A 185 -10.27 -12.38 -5.30
N ARG A 186 -10.05 -13.44 -6.11
CA ARG A 186 -9.77 -14.79 -5.58
C ARG A 186 -8.52 -14.81 -4.71
N ILE A 187 -7.46 -14.11 -5.13
CA ILE A 187 -6.22 -13.98 -4.36
C ILE A 187 -6.50 -13.25 -3.03
N PHE A 188 -7.24 -12.14 -3.07
CA PHE A 188 -7.63 -11.40 -1.87
C PHE A 188 -8.39 -12.28 -0.87
N LEU A 189 -9.42 -13.00 -1.33
CA LEU A 189 -10.22 -13.90 -0.49
C LEU A 189 -9.35 -14.99 0.14
N LYS A 190 -8.47 -15.62 -0.64
CA LYS A 190 -7.48 -16.60 -0.15
C LYS A 190 -6.57 -16.01 0.93
N MET A 191 -6.13 -14.77 0.77
CA MET A 191 -5.26 -14.10 1.74
C MET A 191 -5.93 -13.85 3.10
N ILE A 192 -7.22 -13.51 3.09
CA ILE A 192 -8.02 -13.28 4.31
C ILE A 192 -8.72 -14.55 4.83
N GLY A 193 -8.40 -15.72 4.24
CA GLY A 193 -8.93 -17.02 4.68
C GLY A 193 -10.42 -17.23 4.36
N ARG A 194 -10.95 -16.54 3.35
CA ARG A 194 -12.33 -16.73 2.85
C ARG A 194 -12.32 -17.57 1.57
N PRO A 195 -13.12 -18.64 1.48
CA PRO A 195 -13.26 -19.36 0.21
C PRO A 195 -14.00 -18.48 -0.81
N PRO A 196 -13.65 -18.55 -2.11
CA PRO A 196 -14.43 -17.91 -3.15
C PRO A 196 -15.83 -18.53 -3.20
N SER A 197 -16.87 -17.69 -3.32
CA SER A 197 -18.24 -18.14 -3.53
C SER A 197 -18.48 -18.52 -4.99
N ASP A 198 -19.44 -19.40 -5.26
CA ASP A 198 -19.87 -19.71 -6.63
C ASP A 198 -20.37 -18.47 -7.39
N ASP A 199 -20.86 -17.46 -6.66
CA ASP A 199 -21.37 -16.20 -7.19
C ASP A 199 -20.32 -15.07 -7.26
N LEU A 200 -19.02 -15.38 -7.14
CA LEU A 200 -17.95 -14.37 -7.03
C LEU A 200 -17.98 -13.35 -8.16
N GLU A 201 -18.05 -13.83 -9.40
CA GLU A 201 -18.02 -12.99 -10.60
C GLU A 201 -19.26 -12.09 -10.66
N ARG A 202 -20.42 -12.61 -10.27
CA ARG A 202 -21.67 -11.84 -10.20
C ARG A 202 -21.55 -10.73 -9.17
N HIS A 203 -21.12 -11.03 -7.95
CA HIS A 203 -20.95 -10.02 -6.91
C HIS A 203 -19.91 -8.96 -7.27
N LEU A 204 -18.80 -9.36 -7.92
CA LEU A 204 -17.80 -8.43 -8.40
C LEU A 204 -18.39 -7.49 -9.48
N ALA A 205 -19.13 -8.04 -10.45
CA ALA A 205 -19.79 -7.25 -11.48
C ALA A 205 -20.84 -6.28 -10.90
N GLU A 206 -21.63 -6.73 -9.93
CA GLU A 206 -22.60 -5.89 -9.21
C GLU A 206 -21.91 -4.75 -8.45
N ASN A 207 -20.83 -5.04 -7.72
CA ASN A 207 -20.05 -4.03 -7.00
C ASN A 207 -19.44 -2.99 -7.96
N ARG A 208 -18.88 -3.45 -9.10
CA ARG A 208 -18.33 -2.57 -10.13
C ARG A 208 -19.41 -1.69 -10.78
N GLY A 209 -20.54 -2.26 -11.15
CA GLY A 209 -21.66 -1.49 -11.72
C GLY A 209 -22.19 -0.41 -10.77
N ARG A 210 -22.16 -0.65 -9.46
CA ARG A 210 -22.48 0.38 -8.45
C ARG A 210 -21.41 1.48 -8.35
N ALA A 211 -20.16 1.16 -8.66
CA ALA A 211 -19.03 2.09 -8.61
C ALA A 211 -18.83 2.92 -9.88
N ASP A 212 -19.45 2.56 -11.01
CA ASP A 212 -19.29 3.24 -12.31
C ASP A 212 -19.57 4.75 -12.25
N ALA A 213 -20.56 5.16 -11.46
CA ALA A 213 -20.93 6.57 -11.30
C ALA A 213 -19.92 7.38 -10.46
N PHE A 214 -18.97 6.70 -9.82
CA PHE A 214 -18.07 7.24 -8.81
C PHE A 214 -16.59 7.14 -9.20
N PHE A 215 -16.27 6.55 -10.36
CA PHE A 215 -14.90 6.41 -10.81
C PHE A 215 -14.75 6.69 -12.28
N ASP A 216 -13.89 7.65 -12.60
CA ASP A 216 -13.52 7.99 -13.97
C ASP A 216 -12.00 8.16 -14.09
N GLU A 217 -11.52 8.36 -15.31
CA GLU A 217 -10.08 8.56 -15.56
C GLU A 217 -9.53 9.82 -14.86
N LYS A 218 -10.39 10.80 -14.53
CA LYS A 218 -9.95 12.01 -13.81
C LYS A 218 -9.71 11.71 -12.33
N ILE A 219 -10.56 10.90 -11.69
CA ILE A 219 -10.36 10.43 -10.31
C ILE A 219 -9.14 9.52 -10.24
N LYS A 220 -9.01 8.59 -11.19
CA LYS A 220 -7.84 7.72 -11.29
C LYS A 220 -6.54 8.50 -11.41
N ALA A 221 -6.48 9.51 -12.29
CA ALA A 221 -5.30 10.35 -12.44
C ALA A 221 -4.95 11.09 -11.15
N ARG A 222 -5.93 11.75 -10.52
CA ARG A 222 -5.70 12.43 -9.23
C ARG A 222 -5.23 11.49 -8.13
N PHE A 223 -5.80 10.28 -8.06
CA PHE A 223 -5.37 9.27 -7.10
C PHE A 223 -3.88 8.89 -7.29
N VAL A 224 -3.47 8.64 -8.53
CA VAL A 224 -2.07 8.31 -8.86
C VAL A 224 -1.15 9.49 -8.51
N ASP A 225 -1.49 10.70 -8.98
CA ASP A 225 -0.70 11.91 -8.73
C ASP A 225 -0.54 12.18 -7.22
N GLU A 226 -1.63 12.10 -6.47
CA GLU A 226 -1.66 12.37 -5.03
C GLU A 226 -0.90 11.29 -4.24
N ALA A 227 -1.03 10.01 -4.60
CA ALA A 227 -0.30 8.92 -3.95
C ALA A 227 1.22 9.09 -4.13
N ILE A 228 1.67 9.44 -5.35
CA ILE A 228 3.09 9.65 -5.65
C ILE A 228 3.61 10.92 -4.97
N ALA A 229 2.88 12.04 -5.06
CA ALA A 229 3.29 13.31 -4.47
C ALA A 229 3.45 13.18 -2.94
N ARG A 230 2.43 12.63 -2.25
CA ARG A 230 2.51 12.39 -0.80
C ARG A 230 3.62 11.43 -0.43
N GLY A 231 3.76 10.31 -1.16
CA GLY A 231 4.83 9.34 -0.94
C GLY A 231 6.21 9.98 -1.03
N ARG A 232 6.44 10.81 -2.04
CA ARG A 232 7.70 11.54 -2.24
C ARG A 232 7.98 12.52 -1.10
N ASP A 233 6.99 13.33 -0.72
CA ASP A 233 7.16 14.34 0.33
C ASP A 233 7.39 13.71 1.71
N GLU A 234 6.69 12.61 2.01
CA GLU A 234 6.86 11.88 3.27
C GLU A 234 8.21 11.15 3.35
N ILE A 235 8.70 10.60 2.23
CA ILE A 235 10.05 10.03 2.15
C ILE A 235 11.11 11.12 2.29
N GLU A 236 10.94 12.31 1.69
CA GLU A 236 11.88 13.42 1.86
C GLU A 236 11.99 13.83 3.34
N LYS A 237 10.85 13.99 4.03
CA LYS A 237 10.81 14.28 5.47
C LYS A 237 11.52 13.21 6.30
N PHE A 238 11.31 11.93 5.98
CA PHE A 238 11.99 10.83 6.65
C PHE A 238 13.51 10.90 6.46
N VAL A 239 13.96 11.06 5.22
CA VAL A 239 15.39 11.13 4.87
C VAL A 239 16.07 12.35 5.48
N SER A 240 15.38 13.49 5.56
CA SER A 240 15.90 14.72 6.15
C SER A 240 15.89 14.72 7.69
N GLY A 241 15.39 13.65 8.32
CA GLY A 241 15.27 13.57 9.79
C GLY A 241 14.17 14.45 10.38
N ALA A 242 13.18 14.88 9.59
CA ALA A 242 12.10 15.75 10.09
C ALA A 242 11.20 15.07 11.16
N TYR A 243 11.26 13.74 11.23
CA TYR A 243 10.57 12.93 12.23
C TYR A 243 11.39 12.67 13.50
N SER A 244 12.70 12.92 13.48
CA SER A 244 13.57 12.78 14.66
C SER A 244 13.37 14.01 15.56
N ARG A 245 12.60 13.87 16.63
CA ARG A 245 12.40 14.92 17.66
C ARG A 245 13.02 14.50 18.98
#